data_AF-A0A496X229-F1
#
_entry.id   AF-A0A496X229-F1
#
_cell.length_a   1.000
_cell.length_b   1.000
_cell.length_c   1.000
_cell.angle_alpha   90.00
_cell.angle_beta   90.00
_cell.angle_gamma   90.00
#
_symmetry.space_group_name_H-M   'P 1'
#
loop_
_entity.id
_entity.type
_entity.pdbx_description
1 polymer ?
#
loop_
_entity_poly.entity_id
_entity_poly.type
_entity_poly.pdbx_seq_one_letter_code
_entity_poly.pdbx_strand_id
1 'polypeptide(L)'
;MILAVTIDDTIYLTIGEVSKLIGRSTQTIKRWEDTNKIPASTRQQSNNWRIYSPNDVDAIKKYSNSFNKPSLQADLLKGSS
;
A
#
# COMPACT_ATOMS: atom_id res chain seq x y z
N MET A 1 -2.71 5.19 17.44
CA MET A 1 -2.25 4.97 16.05
C MET A 1 -3.11 5.86 15.16
N ILE A 2 -2.52 6.79 14.41
CA ILE A 2 -3.27 7.67 13.52
C ILE A 2 -3.47 6.94 12.18
N LEU A 3 -4.71 6.86 11.71
CA LEU A 3 -5.10 6.09 10.52
C LEU A 3 -4.90 6.92 9.25
N ALA A 4 -5.37 8.16 9.27
CA ALA A 4 -5.29 9.12 8.19
C ALA A 4 -4.94 10.51 8.71
N VAL A 5 -4.31 11.32 7.87
CA VAL A 5 -3.93 12.70 8.16
C VAL A 5 -4.58 13.58 7.10
N THR A 6 -5.35 14.58 7.52
CA THR A 6 -5.92 15.57 6.61
C THR A 6 -5.00 16.78 6.54
N ILE A 7 -4.53 17.13 5.34
CA ILE A 7 -3.65 18.28 5.08
C ILE A 7 -4.26 19.03 3.89
N ASP A 8 -4.54 20.32 4.04
CA ASP A 8 -5.12 21.16 2.97
C ASP A 8 -6.34 20.51 2.28
N ASP A 9 -7.31 20.06 3.08
CA ASP A 9 -8.54 19.34 2.65
C ASP A 9 -8.30 17.96 2.01
N THR A 10 -7.05 17.55 1.82
CA THR A 10 -6.68 16.27 1.23
C THR A 10 -6.45 15.21 2.31
N ILE A 11 -7.07 14.04 2.15
CA ILE A 11 -6.91 12.90 3.06
C ILE A 11 -5.70 12.07 2.65
N TYR A 12 -4.70 12.01 3.51
CA TYR A 12 -3.53 11.17 3.35
C TYR A 12 -3.65 9.91 4.21
N LEU A 13 -3.26 8.78 3.65
CA LEU A 13 -3.28 7.49 4.35
C LEU A 13 -1.89 7.13 4.86
N THR A 14 -1.82 6.52 6.03
CA THR A 14 -0.57 5.93 6.53
C THR A 14 -0.27 4.61 5.83
N ILE A 15 0.99 4.16 5.86
CA ILE A 15 1.38 2.86 5.29
C ILE A 15 0.54 1.68 5.82
N GLY A 16 0.08 1.77 7.08
CA GLY A 16 -0.78 0.77 7.70
C GLY A 16 -2.16 0.71 7.06
N GLU A 17 -2.75 1.85 6.73
CA GLU A 17 -4.04 1.90 6.03
C GLU A 17 -3.89 1.47 4.57
N VAL A 18 -2.83 1.89 3.88
CA VAL A 18 -2.55 1.42 2.51
C VAL A 18 -2.39 -0.09 2.49
N SER A 19 -1.69 -0.65 3.48
CA SER A 19 -1.51 -2.10 3.66
C SER A 19 -2.85 -2.84 3.80
N LYS A 20 -3.77 -2.35 4.62
CA LYS A 20 -5.12 -2.91 4.76
C LYS A 20 -5.92 -2.78 3.46
N LEU A 21 -5.82 -1.63 2.81
CA LEU A 21 -6.57 -1.31 1.59
C LEU A 21 -6.19 -2.23 0.41
N ILE A 22 -4.90 -2.55 0.27
CA ILE A 22 -4.41 -3.42 -0.81
C ILE A 22 -4.24 -4.89 -0.38
N GLY A 23 -4.45 -5.22 0.89
CA GLY A 23 -4.27 -6.57 1.43
C GLY A 23 -2.81 -7.07 1.39
N ARG A 24 -1.82 -6.17 1.47
CA ARG A 24 -0.39 -6.54 1.45
C ARG A 24 0.30 -6.00 2.69
N SER A 25 1.33 -6.70 3.15
CA SER A 25 2.12 -6.28 4.31
C SER A 25 2.80 -4.93 4.09
N THR A 26 2.91 -4.12 5.15
CA THR A 26 3.65 -2.84 5.12
C THR A 26 5.10 -3.00 4.66
N GLN A 27 5.74 -4.14 4.96
CA GLN A 27 7.08 -4.48 4.46
C GLN A 27 7.13 -4.62 2.93
N THR A 28 6.08 -5.18 2.31
CA THR A 28 5.99 -5.28 0.85
C THR A 28 5.92 -3.90 0.21
N ILE A 29 5.11 -3.00 0.78
CA ILE A 29 5.00 -1.61 0.32
C ILE A 29 6.36 -0.90 0.46
N LYS A 30 7.04 -1.02 1.62
CA LYS A 30 8.38 -0.46 1.81
C LYS A 30 9.38 -0.97 0.77
N ARG A 31 9.34 -2.28 0.46
CA ARG A 31 10.20 -2.88 -0.55
C ARG A 31 9.91 -2.33 -1.95
N TRP A 32 8.64 -2.09 -2.27
CA TRP A 32 8.27 -1.45 -3.54
C TRP A 32 8.76 0.00 -3.62
N GLU A 33 8.74 0.75 -2.53
CA GLU A 33 9.35 2.09 -2.47
C GLU A 33 10.87 2.01 -2.68
N ASP A 34 11.55 1.12 -1.95
CA ASP A 34 13.00 0.94 -2.02
C ASP A 34 13.48 0.56 -3.44
N THR A 35 12.68 -0.27 -4.12
CA THR A 35 12.91 -0.69 -5.50
C THR A 35 12.39 0.28 -6.56
N ASN A 36 11.92 1.47 -6.16
CA ASN A 36 11.35 2.51 -7.04
C ASN A 36 10.20 2.00 -7.94
N LYS A 37 9.43 1.02 -7.44
CA LYS A 37 8.29 0.43 -8.16
C LYS A 37 6.98 1.19 -7.92
N ILE A 38 6.88 1.89 -6.80
CA ILE A 38 5.77 2.79 -6.45
C ILE A 38 6.32 4.17 -6.12
N PRO A 39 5.50 5.23 -6.21
CA PRO A 39 5.92 6.57 -5.80
C PRO A 39 6.42 6.58 -4.36
N ALA A 40 7.47 7.37 -4.12
CA ALA A 40 8.04 7.54 -2.79
C ALA A 40 7.02 8.20 -1.86
N SER A 41 6.91 7.68 -0.63
CA SER A 41 6.03 8.24 0.39
C SER A 41 6.35 9.71 0.66
N THR A 42 5.29 10.51 0.74
CA THR A 42 5.43 11.89 1.21
C THR A 42 5.73 11.85 2.70
N ARG A 43 6.77 12.56 3.12
CA ARG A 43 7.07 12.72 4.55
C ARG A 43 6.29 13.90 5.08
N GLN A 44 5.45 13.66 6.07
CA GLN A 44 4.76 14.74 6.76
C GLN A 44 5.80 15.62 7.46
N GLN A 45 5.88 16.91 7.09
CA GLN A 45 6.86 17.85 7.66
C GLN A 45 6.80 17.92 9.20
N SER A 46 5.60 17.74 9.76
CA SER A 46 5.36 17.92 11.20
C SER A 46 5.79 16.72 12.07
N ASN A 47 5.77 15.48 11.56
CA ASN A 47 6.08 14.27 12.37
C ASN A 47 7.02 13.27 11.68
N ASN A 48 7.54 13.60 10.49
CA ASN A 48 8.38 12.72 9.66
C ASN A 48 7.74 11.34 9.39
N TRP A 49 6.42 11.25 9.45
CA TRP A 49 5.67 10.03 9.14
C TRP A 49 5.54 9.87 7.63
N ARG A 50 5.54 8.60 7.18
CA ARG A 50 5.26 8.23 5.79
C ARG A 50 3.75 8.26 5.58
N ILE A 51 3.32 9.20 4.74
CA ILE A 51 1.93 9.38 4.34
C ILE A 51 1.83 9.28 2.82
N TYR A 52 0.73 8.73 2.35
CA TYR A 52 0.44 8.54 0.93
C TYR A 52 -0.75 9.40 0.56
N SER A 53 -0.58 10.20 -0.48
CA SER A 53 -1.69 10.95 -1.06
C SER A 53 -2.67 9.98 -1.72
N PRO A 54 -3.93 10.37 -1.95
CA PRO A 54 -4.89 9.51 -2.67
C PRO A 54 -4.37 9.11 -4.06
N ASN A 55 -3.57 9.97 -4.70
CA ASN A 55 -2.93 9.67 -5.98
C ASN A 55 -1.85 8.58 -5.86
N ASP A 56 -1.04 8.62 -4.79
CA ASP A 56 -0.05 7.56 -4.50
C ASP A 56 -0.75 6.23 -4.20
N VAL A 57 -1.82 6.28 -3.41
CA VAL A 57 -2.62 5.09 -3.06
C VAL A 57 -3.21 4.45 -4.31
N ASP A 58 -3.73 5.24 -5.26
CA ASP A 58 -4.23 4.74 -6.54
C ASP A 58 -3.11 4.07 -7.37
N ALA A 59 -1.92 4.67 -7.44
CA ALA A 59 -0.77 4.08 -8.12
C ALA A 59 -0.34 2.75 -7.48
N ILE A 60 -0.27 2.70 -6.14
CA ILE A 60 0.06 1.48 -5.38
C ILE A 60 -1.01 0.41 -5.59
N LYS A 61 -2.29 0.79 -5.62
CA LYS A 61 -3.41 -0.12 -5.86
C LYS A 61 -3.33 -0.72 -7.26
N LYS A 62 -3.09 0.10 -8.29
CA LYS A 62 -2.86 -0.35 -9.67
C LYS A 62 -1.68 -1.32 -9.76
N TYR A 63 -0.56 -0.97 -9.13
CA TYR A 63 0.61 -1.84 -9.08
C TYR A 63 0.31 -3.16 -8.37
N SER A 64 -0.30 -3.13 -7.19
CA SER A 64 -0.70 -4.33 -6.44
C SER A 64 -1.61 -5.24 -7.24
N ASN A 65 -2.57 -4.67 -7.99
CA ASN A 65 -3.50 -5.43 -8.80
C ASN A 65 -2.79 -6.18 -9.96
N SER A 66 -1.65 -5.67 -10.44
CA SER A 66 -0.83 -6.39 -11.43
C SER A 66 -0.17 -7.66 -10.89
N PHE A 67 0.00 -7.78 -9.56
CA PHE A 67 0.50 -8.99 -8.89
C PHE A 67 -0.61 -9.96 -8.51
N ASN A 68 -1.87 -9.54 -8.58
CA ASN A 68 -2.99 -10.43 -8.37
C ASN A 68 -3.18 -11.28 -9.64
N LYS A 69 -2.23 -12.19 -9.90
CA LYS A 69 -2.50 -13.35 -10.73
C LYS A 69 -3.42 -14.25 -9.90
N PRO A 70 -4.67 -14.51 -10.33
CA PRO A 70 -5.58 -15.43 -9.62
C PRO A 70 -5.10 -16.89 -9.60
N SER A 71 -3.82 -17.18 -9.85
CA SER A 71 -3.30 -18.50 -10.17
C SER A 71 -2.41 -19.15 -9.10
N LEU A 72 -2.40 -18.68 -7.84
CA LEU A 72 -1.68 -19.40 -6.76
C LEU A 72 -2.57 -19.86 -5.59
N GLN A 73 -3.71 -19.21 -5.32
CA GLN A 73 -4.57 -19.62 -4.20
C GLN A 73 -5.58 -20.70 -4.60
N ALA A 74 -5.92 -20.82 -5.89
CA ALA A 74 -6.89 -21.80 -6.39
C ALA A 74 -6.33 -23.24 -6.50
N ASP A 75 -5.01 -23.39 -6.57
CA ASP A 75 -4.33 -24.70 -6.59
C ASP A 75 -4.05 -25.25 -5.19
N LEU A 76 -3.95 -24.40 -4.16
CA LEU A 76 -3.66 -24.83 -2.78
C LEU A 76 -4.89 -25.36 -2.02
N LEU A 77 -6.10 -25.22 -2.58
CA LEU A 77 -7.34 -25.73 -1.99
C LEU A 77 -7.93 -26.95 -2.73
N LYS A 78 -7.29 -27.42 -3.80
CA LYS A 78 -7.69 -28.62 -4.57
C LYS A 78 -6.77 -29.82 -4.38
N GLY A 79 -5.98 -29.81 -3.30
CA GLY A 79 -5.05 -30.88 -2.97
C GLY A 79 -4.99 -31.13 -1.47
N SER A 80 -6.06 -31.65 -0.89
CA SER A 80 -5.96 -32.53 0.27
C SER A 80 -7.11 -33.52 0.18
N SER A 81 -6.69 -34.78 0.03
CA SER A 81 -7.49 -36.01 -0.01
C SER A 81 -8.56 -36.12 1.06
#